data_AF-A0A1A8MLX0-F1
#
_entry.id   AF-A0A1A8MLX0-F1
#
_cell.length_a   1.000
_cell.length_b   1.000
_cell.length_c   1.000
_cell.angle_alpha   90.00
_cell.angle_beta   90.00
_cell.angle_gamma   90.00
#
_symmetry.space_group_name_H-M   'P 1'
#
loop_
_entity.id
_entity.type
_entity.pdbx_description
1 polymer ?
#
loop_
_entity_poly.entity_id
_entity_poly.type
_entity_poly.pdbx_seq_one_letter_code
_entity_poly.pdbx_strand_id
1 'polypeptide(L)'
;RRIFAAAKVDAPPGQGDIYSLAQLHEKLGELMTLNITVERWHFRMNQQRGDHVTAYCDVCHLSCYKWALQRYRYFGPDLWSSEWMQVAWWRHVPLHRVSPI
;
A
#
# COMPACT_ATOMS: atom_id res chain seq x y z
N ARG A 1 13.04 9.03 5.12
CA ARG A 1 11.74 9.07 5.85
C ARG A 1 11.92 9.47 7.30
N ARG A 2 12.72 8.75 8.11
CA ARG A 2 13.00 9.11 9.53
C ARG A 2 13.50 10.56 9.71
N ILE A 3 14.36 11.05 8.81
CA ILE A 3 14.84 12.45 8.84
C ILE A 3 13.69 13.44 8.59
N PHE A 4 12.83 13.20 7.59
CA PHE A 4 11.65 14.05 7.34
C PHE A 4 10.69 14.07 8.54
N ALA A 5 10.45 12.89 9.14
CA ALA A 5 9.62 12.78 10.35
C ALA A 5 10.24 13.55 11.54
N ALA A 6 11.55 13.41 11.76
CA ALA A 6 12.27 14.14 12.80
C ALA A 6 12.25 15.67 12.56
N ALA A 7 12.32 16.09 11.30
CA ALA A 7 12.23 17.49 10.89
C ALA A 7 10.78 18.02 10.88
N LYS A 8 9.78 17.19 11.19
CA LYS A 8 8.34 17.53 11.09
C LYS A 8 7.95 18.10 9.72
N VAL A 9 8.61 17.60 8.67
CA VAL A 9 8.30 17.95 7.28
C VAL A 9 7.33 16.92 6.72
N ASP A 10 6.29 17.40 6.06
CA ASP A 10 5.34 16.53 5.37
C ASP A 10 6.06 15.66 4.34
N ALA A 11 5.72 14.38 4.34
CA ALA A 11 6.30 13.40 3.45
C ALA A 11 5.17 12.59 2.78
N PRO A 12 5.35 12.17 1.51
CA PRO A 12 4.38 11.32 0.86
C PRO A 12 4.16 10.02 1.66
N PRO A 13 2.96 9.42 1.58
CA PRO A 13 2.64 8.19 2.30
C PRO A 13 3.62 7.07 1.97
N GLY A 14 3.78 6.14 2.90
CA GLY A 14 4.65 4.98 2.70
C GLY A 14 5.31 4.46 3.97
N GLN A 15 5.98 3.34 3.82
CA GLN A 15 6.55 2.56 4.93
C GLN A 15 8.01 2.20 4.64
N GLY A 16 8.84 2.21 5.68
CA GLY A 16 10.21 1.68 5.65
C GLY A 16 10.31 0.41 6.49
N ASP A 17 11.53 -0.15 6.58
CA ASP A 17 11.84 -1.29 7.47
C ASP A 17 10.97 -2.53 7.18
N ILE A 18 10.80 -2.86 5.89
CA ILE A 18 10.10 -4.04 5.40
C ILE A 18 11.13 -5.13 5.07
N TYR A 19 11.02 -6.28 5.71
CA TYR A 19 12.01 -7.36 5.62
C TYR A 19 11.46 -8.65 5.01
N SER A 20 10.15 -8.72 4.74
CA SER A 20 9.52 -9.88 4.13
C SER A 20 8.46 -9.49 3.10
N LEU A 21 8.18 -10.41 2.18
CA LEU A 21 7.11 -10.25 1.20
C LEU A 21 5.72 -10.14 1.87
N ALA A 22 5.50 -10.86 2.96
CA ALA A 22 4.26 -10.78 3.73
C ALA A 22 4.05 -9.38 4.34
N GLN A 23 5.10 -8.82 4.96
CA GLN A 23 5.06 -7.44 5.48
C GLN A 23 4.85 -6.42 4.35
N LEU A 24 5.46 -6.64 3.18
CA LEU A 24 5.26 -5.79 2.02
C LEU A 24 3.78 -5.77 1.60
N HIS A 25 3.17 -6.94 1.47
CA HIS A 25 1.76 -7.04 1.09
C HIS A 25 0.83 -6.40 2.12
N GLU A 26 1.05 -6.68 3.41
CA GLU A 26 0.28 -6.09 4.51
C GLU A 26 0.34 -4.57 4.47
N LYS A 27 1.55 -4.01 4.51
CA LYS A 27 1.74 -2.56 4.61
C LYS A 27 1.34 -1.84 3.33
N LEU A 28 1.56 -2.43 2.16
CA LEU A 28 1.09 -1.85 0.90
C LEU A 28 -0.44 -1.83 0.86
N GLY A 29 -1.13 -2.89 1.30
CA GLY A 29 -2.59 -2.93 1.37
C GLY A 29 -3.18 -1.86 2.28
N GLU A 30 -2.63 -1.70 3.48
CA GLU A 30 -3.01 -0.63 4.42
C GLU A 30 -2.81 0.76 3.80
N LEU A 31 -1.61 1.01 3.24
CA LEU A 31 -1.26 2.29 2.62
C LEU A 31 -2.17 2.63 1.44
N MET A 32 -2.45 1.66 0.57
CA MET A 32 -3.35 1.82 -0.57
C MET A 32 -4.79 2.11 -0.13
N THR A 33 -5.25 1.47 0.94
CA THR A 33 -6.61 1.69 1.47
C THR A 33 -6.74 3.12 2.01
N LEU A 34 -5.77 3.56 2.81
CA LEU A 34 -5.79 4.91 3.41
C LEU A 34 -5.48 6.02 2.38
N ASN A 35 -4.84 5.69 1.25
CA ASN A 35 -4.39 6.64 0.25
C ASN A 35 -4.84 6.22 -1.16
N ILE A 36 -6.12 5.87 -1.31
CA ILE A 36 -6.68 5.30 -2.55
C ILE A 36 -6.54 6.20 -3.80
N THR A 37 -6.32 7.50 -3.60
CA THR A 37 -6.08 8.47 -4.66
C THR A 37 -4.65 8.45 -5.21
N VAL A 38 -3.72 7.74 -4.55
CA VAL A 38 -2.34 7.59 -5.04
C VAL A 38 -2.30 6.62 -6.22
N GLU A 39 -1.86 7.12 -7.38
CA GLU A 39 -1.84 6.36 -8.63
C GLU A 39 -0.58 5.52 -8.84
N ARG A 40 0.54 5.90 -8.20
CA ARG A 40 1.85 5.26 -8.38
C ARG A 40 2.56 5.04 -7.06
N TRP A 41 2.94 3.79 -6.80
CA TRP A 41 3.71 3.39 -5.63
C TRP A 41 5.16 3.15 -5.99
N HIS A 42 6.08 3.82 -5.30
CA HIS A 42 7.52 3.66 -5.48
C HIS A 42 8.12 2.75 -4.41
N PHE A 43 8.92 1.78 -4.85
CA PHE A 43 9.65 0.85 -4.00
C PHE A 43 11.13 1.19 -4.08
N ARG A 44 11.79 1.23 -2.91
CA ARG A 44 13.23 1.39 -2.80
C ARG A 44 13.76 0.25 -1.95
N MET A 45 14.65 -0.55 -2.54
CA MET A 45 15.36 -1.60 -1.82
C MET A 45 16.75 -1.11 -1.43
N ASN A 46 17.07 -1.23 -0.15
CA ASN A 46 18.42 -0.96 0.35
C ASN A 46 19.25 -2.22 0.14
N GLN A 47 20.18 -2.19 -0.81
CA GLN A 47 21.18 -3.25 -0.96
C GLN A 47 22.50 -2.83 -0.32
N GLN A 48 23.27 -3.82 0.15
CA GLN A 48 24.49 -3.62 0.92
C GLN A 48 25.64 -2.98 0.09
N ARG A 49 25.54 -3.02 -1.24
CA ARG A 49 26.60 -2.60 -2.18
C ARG A 49 26.48 -1.16 -2.70
N GLY A 50 25.61 -0.33 -2.12
CA GLY A 50 25.46 1.08 -2.52
C GLY A 50 24.53 1.28 -3.73
N ASP A 51 24.25 0.24 -4.49
CA ASP A 51 23.28 0.26 -5.57
C ASP A 51 21.86 0.23 -5.00
N HIS A 52 21.09 1.27 -5.25
CA HIS A 52 19.68 1.31 -4.88
C HIS A 52 18.82 0.79 -6.03
N VAL A 53 18.14 -0.34 -5.80
CA VAL A 53 17.12 -0.80 -6.74
C VAL A 53 15.84 -0.04 -6.45
N THR A 54 15.37 0.70 -7.45
CA THR A 54 14.06 1.35 -7.42
C THR A 54 13.12 0.65 -8.39
N ALA A 55 11.89 0.40 -7.94
CA ALA A 55 10.80 -0.06 -8.78
C ALA A 55 9.59 0.84 -8.57
N TYR A 56 8.64 0.80 -9.48
CA TYR A 56 7.34 1.45 -9.29
C TYR A 56 6.21 0.54 -9.77
N CYS A 57 5.02 0.75 -9.21
CA CYS A 57 3.81 0.07 -9.61
C CYS A 57 2.72 1.12 -9.83
N ASP A 58 2.15 1.15 -11.03
CA ASP A 58 0.96 1.93 -11.34
C ASP A 58 -0.28 1.14 -10.93
N VAL A 59 -1.15 1.76 -10.12
CA VAL A 59 -2.34 1.09 -9.57
C VAL A 59 -3.32 0.65 -10.65
N CYS A 60 -3.30 1.27 -11.83
CA CYS A 60 -4.11 0.88 -12.97
C CYS A 60 -3.83 -0.56 -13.46
N HIS A 61 -2.64 -1.10 -13.15
CA HIS A 61 -2.26 -2.48 -13.46
C HIS A 61 -2.71 -3.48 -12.37
N LEU A 62 -3.20 -3.00 -11.23
CA LEU A 62 -3.70 -3.86 -10.16
C LEU A 62 -5.18 -4.19 -10.42
N SER A 63 -5.46 -5.48 -10.57
CA SER A 63 -6.82 -5.98 -10.87
C SER A 63 -7.86 -5.56 -9.83
N CYS A 64 -7.46 -5.45 -8.55
CA CYS A 64 -8.33 -5.02 -7.46
C CYS A 64 -8.61 -3.51 -7.43
N TYR A 65 -7.78 -2.67 -8.07
CA TYR A 65 -7.86 -1.22 -7.93
C TYR A 65 -9.15 -0.61 -8.50
N LYS A 66 -9.65 -1.14 -9.63
CA LYS A 66 -10.92 -0.66 -10.20
C LYS A 66 -12.10 -0.88 -9.26
N TRP A 67 -12.20 -2.09 -8.70
CA TRP A 67 -13.25 -2.45 -7.74
C TRP A 67 -13.16 -1.58 -6.48
N ALA A 68 -11.95 -1.43 -5.97
CA ALA A 68 -11.63 -0.61 -4.82
C ALA A 68 -12.08 0.85 -4.99
N LEU A 69 -11.67 1.47 -6.10
CA LEU A 69 -12.00 2.86 -6.40
C LEU A 69 -13.52 3.07 -6.54
N GLN A 70 -14.23 2.12 -7.12
CA GLN A 70 -15.70 2.18 -7.20
C GLN A 70 -16.33 2.18 -5.80
N ARG A 71 -15.86 1.32 -4.90
CA ARG A 71 -16.39 1.27 -3.52
C ARG A 71 -16.03 2.50 -2.71
N TYR A 72 -14.82 3.02 -2.86
CA TYR A 72 -14.43 4.30 -2.27
C TYR A 72 -15.38 5.42 -2.68
N ARG A 73 -15.68 5.53 -3.98
CA ARG A 73 -16.62 6.52 -4.52
C ARG A 73 -18.05 6.33 -4.01
N TYR A 74 -18.47 5.08 -3.78
CA TYR A 74 -19.81 4.75 -3.31
C TYR A 74 -20.01 5.10 -1.84
N PHE A 75 -19.05 4.74 -0.97
CA PHE A 75 -19.17 4.94 0.48
C PHE A 75 -18.67 6.30 0.95
N GLY A 76 -17.85 6.99 0.15
CA GLY A 76 -17.18 8.22 0.54
C GLY A 76 -16.03 7.99 1.52
N PRO A 77 -15.18 9.02 1.74
CA PRO A 77 -13.97 8.92 2.54
C PRO A 77 -14.22 8.54 4.00
N ASP A 78 -15.26 9.09 4.62
CA ASP A 78 -15.54 8.91 6.06
C ASP A 78 -15.82 7.46 6.42
N LEU A 79 -16.61 6.80 5.57
CA LEU A 79 -17.03 5.43 5.80
C LEU A 79 -15.99 4.43 5.26
N TRP A 80 -15.18 4.85 4.30
CA TRP A 80 -14.11 4.04 3.73
C TRP A 80 -12.96 3.74 4.69
N SER A 81 -12.57 4.73 5.51
CA SER A 81 -11.47 4.57 6.48
C SER A 81 -11.84 3.75 7.72
N SER A 82 -13.09 3.30 7.82
CA SER A 82 -13.57 2.48 8.94
C SER A 82 -12.96 1.07 8.94
N GLU A 83 -12.82 0.48 10.14
CA GLU A 83 -12.26 -0.87 10.32
C GLU A 83 -12.99 -1.94 9.51
N TRP A 84 -14.31 -1.81 9.32
CA TRP A 84 -15.10 -2.81 8.62
C TRP A 84 -14.74 -2.90 7.13
N MET A 85 -14.34 -1.78 6.52
CA MET A 85 -13.99 -1.77 5.11
C MET A 85 -12.58 -2.33 4.89
N GLN A 86 -11.62 -2.03 5.78
CA GLN A 86 -10.27 -2.61 5.74
C GLN A 86 -10.29 -4.15 5.77
N VAL A 87 -11.24 -4.75 6.50
CA VAL A 87 -11.42 -6.22 6.56
C VAL A 87 -12.08 -6.78 5.28
N ALA A 88 -13.03 -6.06 4.69
CA ALA A 88 -13.72 -6.48 3.46
C ALA A 88 -12.79 -6.50 2.24
N TRP A 89 -11.78 -5.62 2.24
CA TRP A 89 -10.73 -5.54 1.23
C TRP A 89 -9.91 -6.83 1.11
N TRP A 90 -9.50 -7.44 2.23
CA TRP A 90 -8.73 -8.69 2.24
C TRP A 90 -9.42 -9.85 1.52
N ARG A 91 -10.75 -9.87 1.50
CA ARG A 91 -11.55 -10.94 0.86
C ARG A 91 -11.62 -10.82 -0.67
N HIS A 92 -11.35 -9.65 -1.24
CA HIS A 92 -11.54 -9.38 -2.66
C HIS A 92 -10.25 -9.03 -3.41
N VAL A 93 -9.12 -8.89 -2.73
CA VAL A 93 -7.82 -8.97 -3.41
C VAL A 93 -7.60 -10.44 -3.80
N PRO A 94 -7.46 -10.77 -5.10
CA PRO A 94 -7.16 -12.13 -5.52
C PRO A 94 -5.69 -12.44 -5.21
N LEU A 95 -5.35 -12.65 -3.94
CA LEU A 95 -4.11 -13.31 -3.53
C LEU A 95 -4.39 -14.81 -3.38
N HIS A 96 -4.84 -15.46 -4.46
CA HIS A 96 -4.86 -16.92 -4.52
C HIS A 96 -3.40 -17.44 -4.56
N ARG A 97 -2.76 -17.51 -3.39
CA ARG A 97 -1.64 -18.36 -2.96
C ARG A 97 -0.90 -17.70 -1.81
N VAL A 98 -1.49 -17.73 -0.62
CA VAL A 98 -0.71 -17.90 0.60
C VAL A 98 -1.47 -18.92 1.43
N SER A 99 -1.18 -20.20 1.18
CA SER A 99 -1.45 -21.23 2.19
C SER A 99 -0.55 -20.94 3.39
N PRO A 100 -1.05 -21.05 4.62
CA PRO A 100 -0.19 -21.08 5.79
C PRO A 100 0.61 -22.40 5.75
N ILE A 101 1.93 -22.28 5.83
CA ILE A 101 2.80 -23.33 6.39
C ILE A 101 3.27 -22.77 7.72
#